data_AF-A0A6J8EBL7-F1
#
_entry.id   AF-A0A6J8EBL7-F1
#
_cell.length_a   1.000
_cell.length_b   1.000
_cell.length_c   1.000
_cell.angle_alpha   90.00
_cell.angle_beta   90.00
_cell.angle_gamma   90.00
#
_symmetry.space_group_name_H-M   'P 1'
#
loop_
_entity.id
_entity.type
_entity.pdbx_description
1 polymer ?
#
loop_
_entity_poly.entity_id
_entity_poly.type
_entity_poly.pdbx_seq_one_letter_code
_entity_poly.pdbx_strand_id
1 'polypeptide(L)'
;MQYRDCSKCKFKCSLKITAQQAGDIFATYYQLGSYEKQRNFICQHVEQTKAKRCTTNRKENSNTYFLSTDGKKERVCKAFFLGILHVSKKTVEYSLKKKEHGVFVGCDNRGKKPSINRTPEGDRHFIREHIQSFPTVSSHYTRKDSNRQYLSSNLSVQKMHQLYEKECQRKSKKPCKINVYRDTFCNEFNLAFHKPKKDQCSTCTIYYEKKQRGEITKEDEEQFQEHQTMKEKSREEKRLDKERAKTDRSFAAVTFDLEAVLPTPCSMVGDLFYKRCLSTYNLSFYSLGDSKGTCYLWDETNGGRGSSDIGSCILMHINSIAEKKYRC
;
A
#
# COMPACT_ATOMS: atom_id res chain seq x y z
N MET A 1 3.46 45.58 -15.73
CA MET A 1 2.13 45.10 -16.19
C MET A 1 1.82 45.73 -17.53
N GLN A 2 1.81 44.97 -18.62
CA GLN A 2 1.35 45.49 -19.93
C GLN A 2 -0.13 45.18 -20.09
N TYR A 3 -1.00 46.14 -19.76
CA TYR A 3 -2.39 46.10 -20.23
C TYR A 3 -2.46 46.70 -21.64
N ARG A 4 -3.43 46.24 -22.44
CA ARG A 4 -3.58 46.67 -23.85
C ARG A 4 -3.75 48.19 -23.91
N ASP A 5 -2.87 48.87 -24.64
CA ASP A 5 -3.00 50.31 -24.87
C ASP A 5 -4.34 50.61 -25.56
N CYS A 6 -5.15 51.42 -24.87
CA CYS A 6 -6.49 51.81 -25.28
C CYS A 6 -6.60 53.33 -25.48
N SER A 7 -5.48 54.00 -25.73
CA SER A 7 -5.37 55.42 -26.06
C SER A 7 -6.32 55.86 -27.18
N LYS A 8 -6.51 55.03 -28.22
CA LYS A 8 -7.39 55.30 -29.37
C LYS A 8 -8.80 54.72 -29.27
N CYS A 9 -9.21 54.17 -28.13
CA CYS A 9 -10.53 53.55 -28.02
C CYS A 9 -11.67 54.58 -27.86
N LYS A 10 -12.87 54.25 -28.35
CA LYS A 10 -14.07 55.10 -28.28
C LYS A 10 -14.37 55.65 -26.88
N PHE A 11 -14.04 54.89 -25.84
CA PHE A 11 -14.32 55.25 -24.45
C PHE A 11 -13.14 55.93 -23.75
N LYS A 12 -12.02 56.17 -24.45
CA LYS A 12 -10.81 56.80 -23.92
C LYS A 12 -10.34 56.18 -22.59
N CYS A 13 -10.35 54.84 -22.50
CA CYS A 13 -10.15 54.12 -21.24
C CYS A 13 -8.81 54.45 -20.57
N SER A 14 -7.72 54.58 -21.34
CA SER A 14 -6.40 54.94 -20.80
C SER A 14 -6.32 56.37 -20.23
N LEU A 15 -7.27 57.25 -20.56
CA LEU A 15 -7.36 58.59 -19.95
C LEU A 15 -8.21 58.58 -18.66
N LYS A 16 -9.06 57.58 -18.50
CA LYS A 16 -9.99 57.46 -17.35
C LYS A 16 -9.38 56.69 -16.19
N ILE A 17 -8.54 55.70 -16.49
CA ILE A 17 -7.91 54.83 -15.50
C ILE A 17 -6.41 54.86 -15.74
N THR A 18 -5.68 55.37 -14.75
CA THR A 18 -4.22 55.43 -14.76
C THR A 18 -3.60 54.04 -14.60
N ALA A 19 -2.31 53.92 -14.93
CA ALA A 19 -1.58 52.66 -14.75
C ALA A 19 -1.57 52.19 -13.29
N GLN A 20 -1.47 53.13 -12.34
CA GLN A 20 -1.51 52.84 -10.90
C GLN A 20 -2.87 52.27 -10.51
N GLN A 21 -3.96 52.97 -10.85
CA GLN A 21 -5.33 52.50 -10.56
C GLN A 21 -5.64 51.15 -11.22
N ALA A 22 -5.14 50.91 -12.44
CA ALA A 22 -5.27 49.61 -13.10
C ALA A 22 -4.55 48.50 -12.31
N GLY A 23 -3.36 48.78 -11.78
CA GLY A 23 -2.63 47.89 -10.87
C GLY A 23 -3.39 47.61 -9.58
N ASP A 24 -3.98 48.63 -8.97
CA ASP A 24 -4.75 48.51 -7.73
C ASP A 24 -6.03 47.67 -7.94
N ILE A 25 -6.72 47.86 -9.06
CA ILE A 25 -7.90 47.05 -9.46
C ILE A 25 -7.49 45.59 -9.64
N PHE A 26 -6.38 45.33 -10.34
CA PHE A 26 -5.86 43.98 -10.51
C PHE A 26 -5.54 43.34 -9.15
N ALA A 27 -4.80 44.05 -8.30
CA ALA A 27 -4.42 43.56 -6.98
C ALA A 27 -5.67 43.23 -6.15
N THR A 28 -6.64 44.14 -6.12
CA THR A 28 -7.93 43.95 -5.44
C THR A 28 -8.64 42.70 -5.94
N TYR A 29 -8.73 42.52 -7.26
CA TYR A 29 -9.40 41.36 -7.87
C TYR A 29 -8.78 40.03 -7.46
N TYR A 30 -7.44 39.93 -7.47
CA TYR A 30 -6.75 38.69 -7.14
C TYR A 30 -6.66 38.45 -5.63
N GLN A 31 -6.59 39.52 -4.82
CA GLN A 31 -6.59 39.44 -3.35
C GLN A 31 -7.92 38.93 -2.78
N LEU A 32 -9.02 38.94 -3.56
CA LEU A 32 -10.28 38.30 -3.17
C LEU A 32 -10.12 36.82 -2.80
N GLY A 33 -9.11 36.12 -3.35
CA GLY A 33 -8.68 34.77 -2.95
C GLY A 33 -9.66 33.62 -3.19
N SER A 34 -10.93 33.90 -3.49
CA SER A 34 -11.97 32.90 -3.78
C SER A 34 -12.43 32.99 -5.23
N TYR A 35 -12.61 31.82 -5.84
CA TYR A 35 -13.17 31.68 -7.17
C TYR A 35 -14.53 32.37 -7.29
N GLU A 36 -15.41 32.16 -6.32
CA GLU A 36 -16.76 32.72 -6.26
C GLU A 36 -16.70 34.24 -6.12
N LYS A 37 -15.84 34.77 -5.23
CA LYS A 37 -15.67 36.22 -5.05
C LYS A 37 -15.18 36.91 -6.32
N GLN A 38 -14.24 36.30 -7.04
CA GLN A 38 -13.76 36.81 -8.32
C GLN A 38 -14.83 36.82 -9.42
N ARG A 39 -15.74 35.84 -9.43
CA ARG A 39 -16.86 35.81 -10.39
C ARG A 39 -17.94 36.81 -10.00
N ASN A 40 -18.18 36.99 -8.71
CA ASN A 40 -19.06 38.04 -8.18
C ASN A 40 -18.57 39.44 -8.55
N PHE A 41 -17.26 39.70 -8.45
CA PHE A 41 -16.67 40.96 -8.89
C PHE A 41 -17.02 41.25 -10.36
N ILE A 42 -16.90 40.24 -11.24
CA ILE A 42 -17.29 40.38 -12.65
C ILE A 42 -18.79 40.64 -12.79
N CYS A 43 -19.64 39.93 -12.05
CA CYS A 43 -21.10 40.11 -12.10
C CYS A 43 -21.56 41.52 -11.68
N GLN A 44 -20.83 42.17 -10.76
CA GLN A 44 -21.12 43.55 -10.31
C GLN A 44 -20.62 44.61 -11.30
N HIS A 45 -19.53 44.31 -12.01
CA HIS A 45 -18.85 45.23 -12.91
C HIS A 45 -19.22 45.05 -14.40
N VAL A 46 -20.10 44.10 -14.71
CA VAL A 46 -20.62 43.87 -16.06
C VAL A 46 -22.14 43.86 -16.05
N GLU A 47 -22.72 44.77 -16.84
CA GLU A 47 -24.17 44.86 -17.05
C GLU A 47 -24.54 44.23 -18.37
N GLN A 48 -25.47 43.28 -18.33
CA GLN A 48 -25.97 42.57 -19.50
C GLN A 48 -27.36 43.09 -19.87
N THR A 49 -27.53 43.50 -21.12
CA THR A 49 -28.81 43.97 -21.67
C THR A 49 -29.16 43.17 -22.93
N LYS A 50 -30.45 43.05 -23.25
CA LYS A 50 -30.86 42.43 -24.52
C LYS A 50 -30.35 43.26 -25.69
N ALA A 51 -29.84 42.61 -26.73
CA ALA A 51 -29.36 43.29 -27.91
C ALA A 51 -30.52 44.01 -28.65
N LYS A 52 -30.35 45.29 -29.00
CA LYS A 52 -31.37 46.09 -29.69
C LYS A 52 -31.61 45.68 -31.16
N ARG A 53 -30.74 44.84 -31.74
CA ARG A 53 -30.87 44.28 -33.10
C ARG A 53 -30.44 42.82 -33.07
N CYS A 54 -31.38 41.89 -33.24
CA CYS A 54 -31.10 40.48 -33.49
C CYS A 54 -31.20 40.23 -35.00
N THR A 55 -30.07 40.15 -35.69
CA THR A 55 -30.01 39.49 -37.01
C THR A 55 -29.67 38.03 -36.78
N THR A 56 -30.17 37.15 -37.66
CA THR A 56 -30.31 35.68 -37.57
C THR A 56 -29.10 34.85 -37.11
N ASN A 57 -27.93 35.44 -36.81
CA ASN A 57 -26.74 34.70 -36.34
C ASN A 57 -25.81 35.46 -35.37
N ARG A 58 -26.25 36.52 -34.63
CA ARG A 58 -25.38 37.14 -33.59
C ARG A 58 -26.11 37.58 -32.30
N LYS A 59 -25.48 37.21 -31.17
CA LYS A 59 -25.63 37.63 -29.76
C LYS A 59 -27.00 38.16 -29.33
N GLU A 60 -27.72 37.32 -28.57
CA GLU A 60 -28.94 37.68 -27.84
C GLU A 60 -28.71 38.83 -26.83
N ASN A 61 -27.50 38.89 -26.25
CA ASN A 61 -27.17 39.81 -25.17
C ASN A 61 -25.95 40.69 -25.48
N SER A 62 -26.03 41.95 -25.08
CA SER A 62 -24.97 42.95 -25.10
C SER A 62 -24.42 43.15 -23.68
N ASN A 63 -23.09 43.20 -23.54
CA ASN A 63 -22.43 43.40 -22.25
C ASN A 63 -21.75 44.77 -22.22
N THR A 64 -22.03 45.55 -21.19
CA THR A 64 -21.37 46.82 -20.88
C THR A 64 -20.45 46.64 -19.68
N TYR A 65 -19.21 47.11 -19.81
CA TYR A 65 -18.14 46.86 -18.84
C TYR A 65 -17.83 48.13 -18.07
N PHE A 66 -17.66 48.00 -16.76
CA PHE A 66 -17.38 49.09 -15.85
C PHE A 66 -16.23 48.72 -14.92
N LEU A 67 -15.48 49.72 -14.46
CA LEU A 67 -14.50 49.59 -13.40
C LEU A 67 -14.69 50.76 -12.42
N SER A 68 -14.53 50.50 -11.13
CA SER A 68 -14.73 51.52 -10.11
C SER A 68 -13.38 52.07 -9.66
N THR A 69 -13.20 53.39 -9.76
CA THR A 69 -12.01 54.13 -9.30
C THR A 69 -12.49 55.34 -8.50
N ASP A 70 -11.93 55.58 -7.32
CA ASP A 70 -12.24 56.74 -6.47
C ASP A 70 -13.76 56.93 -6.21
N GLY A 71 -14.47 55.82 -5.99
CA GLY A 71 -15.92 55.80 -5.78
C GLY A 71 -16.77 56.05 -7.02
N LYS A 72 -16.17 56.26 -8.20
CA LYS A 72 -16.86 56.49 -9.47
C LYS A 72 -16.82 55.25 -10.36
N LYS A 73 -17.97 54.88 -10.92
CA LYS A 73 -18.11 53.74 -11.84
C LYS A 73 -17.86 54.20 -13.28
N GLU A 74 -16.67 53.92 -13.80
CA GLU A 74 -16.27 54.33 -15.14
C GLU A 74 -16.56 53.25 -16.18
N ARG A 75 -17.23 53.65 -17.27
CA ARG A 75 -17.47 52.75 -18.41
C ARG A 75 -16.18 52.57 -19.20
N VAL A 76 -15.80 51.31 -19.42
CA VAL A 76 -14.61 50.90 -20.16
C VAL A 76 -14.94 49.99 -21.34
N CYS A 77 -14.00 49.85 -22.27
CA CYS A 77 -14.13 48.90 -23.36
C CYS A 77 -13.84 47.48 -22.87
N LYS A 78 -14.42 46.48 -23.54
CA LYS A 78 -14.22 45.06 -23.23
C LYS A 78 -12.74 44.67 -23.17
N ALA A 79 -11.95 45.13 -24.15
CA ALA A 79 -10.54 44.73 -24.26
C ALA A 79 -9.72 45.24 -23.07
N PHE A 80 -10.04 46.46 -22.60
CA PHE A 80 -9.40 47.06 -21.44
C PHE A 80 -9.78 46.34 -20.14
N PHE A 81 -11.07 46.03 -19.95
CA PHE A 81 -11.55 45.26 -18.79
C PHE A 81 -10.89 43.88 -18.68
N LEU A 82 -10.86 43.12 -19.78
CA LEU A 82 -10.22 41.80 -19.82
C LEU A 82 -8.71 41.89 -19.63
N GLY A 83 -8.08 42.95 -20.16
CA GLY A 83 -6.65 43.21 -20.02
C GLY A 83 -6.26 43.53 -18.57
N ILE A 84 -7.00 44.42 -17.90
CA ILE A 84 -6.73 44.78 -16.50
C ILE A 84 -6.92 43.57 -15.59
N LEU A 85 -8.02 42.83 -15.74
CA LEU A 85 -8.30 41.69 -14.84
C LEU A 85 -7.56 40.40 -15.23
N HIS A 86 -6.84 40.38 -16.35
CA HIS A 86 -6.20 39.18 -16.90
C HIS A 86 -7.15 37.97 -17.01
N VAL A 87 -8.41 38.22 -17.38
CA VAL A 87 -9.43 37.17 -17.55
C VAL A 87 -9.84 36.98 -19.01
N SER A 88 -10.20 35.75 -19.35
CA SER A 88 -10.71 35.43 -20.68
C SER A 88 -12.14 35.93 -20.89
N LYS A 89 -12.54 36.13 -22.15
CA LYS A 89 -13.95 36.37 -22.50
C LYS A 89 -14.89 35.28 -21.94
N LYS A 90 -14.47 34.01 -22.01
CA LYS A 90 -15.26 32.85 -21.54
C LYS A 90 -15.55 32.95 -20.05
N THR A 91 -14.60 33.47 -19.27
CA THR A 91 -14.76 33.69 -17.84
C THR A 91 -15.91 34.65 -17.54
N VAL A 92 -16.00 35.75 -18.28
CA VAL A 92 -17.11 36.70 -18.14
C VAL A 92 -18.44 36.09 -18.58
N GLU A 93 -18.45 35.41 -19.73
CA GLU A 93 -19.67 34.73 -20.24
C GLU A 93 -20.21 33.70 -19.25
N TYR A 94 -19.33 32.88 -18.67
CA TYR A 94 -19.70 31.90 -17.65
C TYR A 94 -20.21 32.57 -16.37
N SER A 95 -19.55 33.63 -15.90
CA SER A 95 -19.98 34.37 -14.70
C SER A 95 -21.40 34.91 -14.86
N LEU A 96 -21.69 35.53 -16.01
CA LEU A 96 -23.01 36.09 -16.32
C LEU A 96 -24.07 34.99 -16.54
N LYS A 97 -23.70 33.85 -17.15
CA LYS A 97 -24.62 32.71 -17.32
C LYS A 97 -25.05 32.09 -15.99
N LYS A 98 -24.20 32.17 -14.97
CA LYS A 98 -24.46 31.67 -13.61
C LYS A 98 -24.76 32.81 -12.62
N LYS A 99 -25.27 33.93 -13.11
CA LYS A 99 -25.68 35.08 -12.30
C LYS A 99 -27.17 34.99 -12.02
N GLU A 100 -27.53 35.03 -10.74
CA GLU A 100 -28.91 35.14 -10.26
C GLU A 100 -28.99 36.32 -9.29
N HIS A 101 -30.01 37.17 -9.42
CA HIS A 101 -30.23 38.34 -8.54
C HIS A 101 -28.99 39.24 -8.33
N GLY A 102 -28.12 39.38 -9.34
CA GLY A 102 -26.93 40.21 -9.23
C GLY A 102 -25.67 39.48 -8.78
N VAL A 103 -25.80 38.25 -8.27
CA VAL A 103 -24.74 37.48 -7.62
C VAL A 103 -24.44 36.21 -8.43
N PHE A 104 -23.18 35.80 -8.46
CA PHE A 104 -22.74 34.53 -9.02
C PHE A 104 -23.10 33.38 -8.07
N VAL A 105 -23.89 32.43 -8.56
CA VAL A 105 -24.36 31.25 -7.80
C VAL A 105 -23.66 29.94 -8.20
N GLY A 106 -22.63 30.02 -9.05
CA GLY A 106 -21.84 28.85 -9.41
C GLY A 106 -20.80 28.48 -8.34
N CYS A 107 -20.23 27.29 -8.47
CA CYS A 107 -19.15 26.81 -7.61
C CYS A 107 -17.98 26.27 -8.44
N ASP A 108 -16.76 26.28 -7.88
CA ASP A 108 -15.64 25.59 -8.51
C ASP A 108 -15.82 24.07 -8.39
N ASN A 109 -15.90 23.41 -9.54
CA ASN A 109 -16.08 21.97 -9.66
C ASN A 109 -14.81 21.25 -10.16
N ARG A 110 -13.68 21.96 -10.25
CA ARG A 110 -12.40 21.33 -10.58
C ARG A 110 -12.05 20.28 -9.53
N GLY A 111 -11.63 19.11 -9.98
CA GLY A 111 -11.27 17.98 -9.11
C GLY A 111 -12.44 17.25 -8.43
N LYS A 112 -13.69 17.71 -8.57
CA LYS A 112 -14.85 17.13 -7.86
C LYS A 112 -15.57 16.01 -8.63
N LYS A 113 -15.19 15.75 -9.88
CA LYS A 113 -15.80 14.66 -10.65
C LYS A 113 -15.19 13.31 -10.23
N PRO A 114 -16.01 12.31 -9.87
CA PRO A 114 -15.50 10.95 -9.67
C PRO A 114 -14.93 10.42 -10.98
N SER A 115 -13.86 9.63 -10.87
CA SER A 115 -13.27 8.95 -12.03
C SER A 115 -14.31 8.03 -12.67
N ILE A 116 -14.45 8.12 -13.99
CA ILE A 116 -15.35 7.27 -14.80
C ILE A 116 -15.00 5.78 -14.62
N ASN A 117 -13.73 5.48 -14.34
CA ASN A 117 -13.24 4.10 -14.17
C ASN A 117 -13.40 3.56 -12.74
N ARG A 118 -13.99 4.34 -11.82
CA ARG A 118 -14.18 3.90 -10.43
C ARG A 118 -15.27 2.83 -10.37
N THR A 119 -14.94 1.66 -9.84
CA THR A 119 -15.91 0.60 -9.56
C THR A 119 -16.97 1.11 -8.58
N PRO A 120 -18.27 0.87 -8.85
CA PRO A 120 -19.35 1.21 -7.93
C PRO A 120 -19.16 0.61 -6.54
N GLU A 121 -19.56 1.34 -5.49
CA GLU A 121 -19.38 0.88 -4.11
C GLU A 121 -20.19 -0.39 -3.80
N GLY A 122 -21.37 -0.55 -4.41
CA GLY A 122 -22.19 -1.75 -4.26
C GLY A 122 -21.50 -3.02 -4.75
N ASP A 123 -20.69 -2.92 -5.82
CA ASP A 123 -19.92 -4.05 -6.33
C ASP A 123 -18.74 -4.38 -5.42
N ARG A 124 -18.07 -3.36 -4.88
CA ARG A 124 -17.01 -3.54 -3.87
C ARG A 124 -17.55 -4.17 -2.58
N HIS A 125 -18.73 -3.76 -2.14
CA HIS A 125 -19.39 -4.35 -0.98
C HIS A 125 -19.66 -5.86 -1.19
N PHE A 126 -20.14 -6.25 -2.37
CA PHE A 126 -20.36 -7.65 -2.69
C PHE A 126 -19.07 -8.48 -2.70
N ILE A 127 -17.94 -7.89 -3.15
CA ILE A 127 -16.62 -8.52 -3.05
C ILE A 127 -16.24 -8.75 -1.57
N ARG A 128 -16.46 -7.76 -0.69
CA ARG A 128 -16.16 -7.87 0.74
C ARG A 128 -16.95 -9.00 1.39
N GLU A 129 -18.26 -9.06 1.16
CA GLU A 129 -19.12 -10.13 1.67
C GLU A 129 -18.61 -11.51 1.24
N HIS A 130 -18.25 -11.65 -0.04
CA HIS A 130 -17.70 -12.90 -0.55
C HIS A 130 -16.34 -13.24 0.06
N ILE A 131 -15.46 -12.28 0.33
CA ILE A 131 -14.17 -12.56 1.01
C ILE A 131 -14.41 -12.99 2.46
N GLN A 132 -15.36 -12.36 3.15
CA GLN A 132 -15.71 -12.66 4.55
C GLN A 132 -16.41 -14.01 4.72
N SER A 133 -17.02 -14.57 3.67
CA SER A 133 -17.67 -15.88 3.76
C SER A 133 -16.70 -17.06 3.88
N PHE A 134 -15.39 -16.85 3.66
CA PHE A 134 -14.40 -17.92 3.81
C PHE A 134 -14.00 -18.10 5.29
N PRO A 135 -13.90 -19.35 5.78
CA PRO A 135 -13.42 -19.60 7.13
C PRO A 135 -11.95 -19.20 7.25
N THR A 136 -11.62 -18.54 8.36
CA THR A 136 -10.26 -18.12 8.68
C THR A 136 -9.79 -18.76 9.98
N VAL A 137 -8.50 -19.02 10.06
CA VAL A 137 -7.83 -19.58 11.24
C VAL A 137 -6.89 -18.52 11.80
N SER A 138 -6.92 -18.32 13.12
CA SER A 138 -5.93 -17.49 13.80
C SER A 138 -4.57 -18.19 13.82
N SER A 139 -3.49 -17.41 13.79
CA SER A 139 -2.14 -17.97 13.91
C SER A 139 -1.97 -18.58 15.32
N HIS A 140 -2.18 -19.89 15.44
CA HIS A 140 -2.05 -20.63 16.70
C HIS A 140 -0.57 -20.78 17.14
N TYR A 141 0.38 -20.53 16.24
CA TYR A 141 1.80 -20.88 16.43
C TYR A 141 2.81 -19.78 16.12
N THR A 142 2.41 -18.50 16.13
CA THR A 142 3.33 -17.39 15.86
C THR A 142 3.00 -16.19 16.73
N ARG A 143 3.96 -15.89 17.64
CA ARG A 143 4.32 -14.64 18.33
C ARG A 143 3.17 -13.70 18.75
N LYS A 144 3.29 -13.19 19.98
CA LYS A 144 2.39 -12.28 20.73
C LYS A 144 1.87 -11.03 19.97
N ASP A 145 2.34 -10.76 18.74
CA ASP A 145 2.27 -9.45 18.08
C ASP A 145 1.58 -9.42 16.70
N SER A 146 0.99 -10.53 16.20
CA SER A 146 0.36 -10.54 14.86
C SER A 146 -1.13 -10.86 14.90
N ASN A 147 -1.98 -9.85 14.66
CA ASN A 147 -3.43 -9.95 14.46
C ASN A 147 -3.82 -10.48 13.06
N ARG A 148 -2.90 -11.09 12.32
CA ARG A 148 -3.14 -11.61 10.96
C ARG A 148 -3.92 -12.93 10.99
N GLN A 149 -4.96 -13.00 10.17
CA GLN A 149 -5.79 -14.19 9.98
C GLN A 149 -5.37 -14.96 8.72
N TYR A 150 -5.55 -16.28 8.74
CA TYR A 150 -5.11 -17.16 7.67
C TYR A 150 -6.26 -17.91 7.01
N LEU A 151 -6.30 -17.87 5.68
CA LEU A 151 -7.17 -18.68 4.84
C LEU A 151 -6.52 -20.05 4.57
N SER A 152 -7.32 -21.05 4.21
CA SER A 152 -6.82 -22.40 3.86
C SER A 152 -5.69 -22.35 2.81
N SER A 153 -4.71 -23.25 2.96
CA SER A 153 -3.61 -23.43 2.00
C SER A 153 -4.06 -23.80 0.59
N ASN A 154 -5.28 -24.35 0.46
CA ASN A 154 -5.87 -24.77 -0.81
C ASN A 154 -6.60 -23.64 -1.54
N LEU A 155 -6.62 -22.43 -0.96
CA LEU A 155 -7.18 -21.22 -1.54
C LEU A 155 -6.06 -20.33 -2.08
N SER A 156 -6.41 -19.55 -3.10
CA SER A 156 -5.60 -18.48 -3.64
C SER A 156 -6.52 -17.35 -4.06
N VAL A 157 -6.01 -16.12 -4.20
CA VAL A 157 -6.85 -14.98 -4.68
C VAL A 157 -7.50 -15.31 -6.02
N GLN A 158 -6.79 -16.03 -6.90
CA GLN A 158 -7.32 -16.46 -8.19
C GLN A 158 -8.47 -17.45 -8.03
N LYS A 159 -8.32 -18.45 -7.16
CA LYS A 159 -9.37 -19.45 -6.90
C LYS A 159 -10.58 -18.83 -6.20
N MET A 160 -10.36 -17.92 -5.27
CA MET A 160 -11.43 -17.15 -4.62
C MET A 160 -12.18 -16.27 -5.63
N HIS A 161 -11.47 -15.66 -6.59
CA HIS A 161 -12.11 -14.88 -7.66
C HIS A 161 -12.95 -15.77 -8.59
N GLN A 162 -12.49 -16.97 -8.94
CA GLN A 162 -13.29 -17.94 -9.70
C GLN A 162 -14.58 -18.35 -8.96
N LEU A 163 -14.52 -18.53 -7.64
CA LEU A 163 -15.71 -18.81 -6.81
C LEU A 163 -16.65 -17.60 -6.77
N TYR A 164 -16.09 -16.39 -6.70
CA TYR A 164 -16.85 -15.15 -6.76
C TYR A 164 -17.59 -14.99 -8.10
N GLU A 165 -16.95 -15.31 -9.22
CA GLU A 165 -17.60 -15.26 -10.54
C GLU A 165 -18.80 -16.21 -10.62
N LYS A 166 -18.68 -17.42 -10.04
CA LYS A 166 -19.80 -18.37 -9.94
C LYS A 166 -20.92 -17.84 -9.06
N GLU A 167 -20.60 -17.23 -7.93
CA GLU A 167 -21.59 -16.63 -7.03
C GLU A 167 -22.28 -15.41 -7.65
N CYS A 168 -21.55 -14.61 -8.44
CA CYS A 168 -22.13 -13.54 -9.27
C CYS A 168 -23.13 -14.09 -10.28
N GLN A 169 -22.79 -15.18 -10.99
CA GLN A 169 -23.70 -15.83 -11.93
C GLN A 169 -24.98 -16.32 -11.22
N ARG A 170 -24.84 -16.94 -10.05
CA ARG A 170 -25.99 -17.42 -9.25
C ARG A 170 -26.93 -16.29 -8.81
N LYS A 171 -26.39 -15.10 -8.53
CA LYS A 171 -27.16 -13.91 -8.13
C LYS A 171 -27.49 -12.97 -9.29
N SER A 172 -27.28 -13.39 -10.53
CA SER A 172 -27.51 -12.58 -11.75
C SER A 172 -26.80 -11.21 -11.72
N LYS A 173 -25.59 -11.16 -11.14
CA LYS A 173 -24.75 -9.95 -11.09
C LYS A 173 -23.58 -10.08 -12.07
N LYS A 174 -23.15 -8.95 -12.63
CA LYS A 174 -21.94 -8.89 -13.46
C LYS A 174 -20.68 -8.94 -12.58
N PRO A 175 -19.76 -9.89 -12.78
CA PRO A 175 -18.56 -9.99 -11.97
C PRO A 175 -17.57 -8.86 -12.25
N CYS A 176 -16.93 -8.38 -11.19
CA CYS A 176 -15.78 -7.47 -11.28
C CYS A 176 -14.51 -8.20 -11.76
N LYS A 177 -13.60 -7.45 -12.38
CA LYS A 177 -12.29 -7.97 -12.82
C LYS A 177 -11.44 -8.38 -11.62
N ILE A 178 -10.59 -9.40 -11.82
CA ILE A 178 -9.68 -9.94 -10.79
C ILE A 178 -8.80 -8.86 -10.13
N ASN A 179 -8.40 -7.81 -10.85
CA ASN A 179 -7.58 -6.74 -10.28
C ASN A 179 -8.31 -5.95 -9.20
N VAL A 180 -9.62 -5.70 -9.38
CA VAL A 180 -10.44 -5.04 -8.36
C VAL A 180 -10.63 -5.95 -7.16
N TYR A 181 -10.88 -7.25 -7.41
CA TYR A 181 -10.99 -8.25 -6.36
C TYR A 181 -9.71 -8.35 -5.52
N ARG A 182 -8.55 -8.40 -6.19
CA ARG A 182 -7.23 -8.46 -5.56
C ARG A 182 -6.91 -7.18 -4.78
N ASP A 183 -7.25 -6.02 -5.34
CA ASP A 183 -7.11 -4.72 -4.65
C ASP A 183 -7.91 -4.71 -3.33
N THR A 184 -9.19 -5.09 -3.38
CA THR A 184 -10.02 -5.22 -2.18
C THR A 184 -9.42 -6.21 -1.18
N PHE A 185 -8.99 -7.39 -1.63
CA PHE A 185 -8.37 -8.40 -0.77
C PHE A 185 -7.09 -7.90 -0.09
N CYS A 186 -6.17 -7.27 -0.83
CA CYS A 186 -4.86 -6.87 -0.32
C CYS A 186 -4.91 -5.62 0.56
N ASN A 187 -5.79 -4.66 0.25
CA ASN A 187 -5.79 -3.36 0.91
C ASN A 187 -6.83 -3.24 2.02
N GLU A 188 -7.91 -4.03 1.99
CA GLU A 188 -8.98 -3.94 2.97
C GLU A 188 -8.96 -5.10 4.00
N PHE A 189 -8.22 -6.18 3.74
CA PHE A 189 -8.15 -7.33 4.63
C PHE A 189 -6.71 -7.65 5.07
N ASN A 190 -6.53 -7.93 6.37
CA ASN A 190 -5.27 -8.49 6.88
C ASN A 190 -5.29 -10.03 6.83
N LEU A 191 -5.53 -10.58 5.64
CA LEU A 191 -5.61 -12.02 5.38
C LEU A 191 -4.37 -12.52 4.63
N ALA A 192 -3.92 -13.72 4.97
CA ALA A 192 -2.87 -14.43 4.22
C ALA A 192 -3.27 -15.89 3.99
N PHE A 193 -2.68 -16.54 2.99
CA PHE A 193 -2.88 -17.98 2.79
C PHE A 193 -1.99 -18.75 3.75
N HIS A 194 -2.56 -19.74 4.43
CA HIS A 194 -1.82 -20.63 5.32
C HIS A 194 -0.77 -21.36 4.51
N LYS A 195 0.51 -21.15 4.86
CA LYS A 195 1.60 -21.98 4.36
C LYS A 195 1.85 -23.05 5.40
N PRO A 196 1.68 -24.35 5.08
CA PRO A 196 2.10 -25.41 5.99
C PRO A 196 3.56 -25.16 6.37
N LYS A 197 3.85 -24.96 7.66
CA LYS A 197 5.23 -24.81 8.12
C LYS A 197 5.95 -26.14 7.92
N LYS A 198 7.19 -26.09 7.41
CA LYS A 198 8.16 -27.16 7.64
C LYS A 198 8.42 -27.24 9.16
N ASP A 199 8.65 -28.44 9.68
CA ASP A 199 8.98 -28.72 11.09
C ASP A 199 7.83 -28.51 12.09
N GLN A 200 6.67 -29.12 11.84
CA GLN A 200 5.64 -29.25 12.86
C GLN A 200 6.00 -30.37 13.84
N CYS A 201 5.83 -30.12 15.15
CA CYS A 201 5.91 -31.19 16.14
C CYS A 201 4.73 -32.15 15.93
N SER A 202 5.03 -33.41 15.61
CA SER A 202 4.03 -34.47 15.39
C SER A 202 3.05 -34.59 16.55
N THR A 203 3.55 -34.57 17.79
CA THR A 203 2.73 -34.64 19.02
C THR A 203 1.75 -33.47 19.11
N CYS A 204 2.21 -32.24 18.86
CA CYS A 204 1.30 -31.09 18.86
C CYS A 204 0.26 -31.19 17.73
N THR A 205 0.68 -31.52 16.51
CA THR A 205 -0.24 -31.60 15.36
C THR A 205 -1.35 -32.61 15.60
N ILE A 206 -1.01 -33.81 16.09
CA ILE A 206 -1.98 -34.86 16.45
C ILE A 206 -2.98 -34.35 17.49
N TYR A 207 -2.50 -33.69 18.56
CA TYR A 207 -3.37 -33.14 19.60
C TYR A 207 -4.36 -32.11 19.03
N TYR A 208 -3.89 -31.15 18.23
CA TYR A 208 -4.79 -30.11 17.69
C TYR A 208 -5.78 -30.65 16.66
N GLU A 209 -5.39 -31.65 15.87
CA GLU A 209 -6.31 -32.33 14.95
C GLU A 209 -7.42 -33.05 15.70
N LYS A 210 -7.08 -33.82 16.75
CA LYS A 210 -8.09 -34.46 17.62
C LYS A 210 -9.00 -33.45 18.30
N LYS A 211 -8.43 -32.34 18.79
CA LYS A 211 -9.19 -31.24 19.40
C LYS A 211 -10.19 -30.61 18.43
N GLN A 212 -9.81 -30.42 17.16
CA GLN A 212 -10.72 -29.89 16.13
C GLN A 212 -11.84 -30.87 15.77
N ARG A 213 -11.57 -32.19 15.81
CA ARG A 213 -12.58 -33.23 15.58
C ARG A 213 -13.48 -33.48 16.80
N GLY A 214 -13.15 -32.91 17.97
CA GLY A 214 -13.88 -33.16 19.22
C GLY A 214 -13.61 -34.55 19.82
N GLU A 215 -12.55 -35.22 19.39
CA GLU A 215 -12.20 -36.60 19.76
C GLU A 215 -11.13 -36.63 20.87
N ILE A 216 -11.06 -35.59 21.70
CA ILE A 216 -9.98 -35.47 22.67
C ILE A 216 -10.28 -36.29 23.92
N THR A 217 -9.36 -37.17 24.31
CA THR A 217 -9.46 -37.89 25.57
C THR A 217 -8.75 -37.15 26.69
N LYS A 218 -9.00 -37.54 27.94
CA LYS A 218 -8.31 -36.96 29.09
C LYS A 218 -6.81 -37.27 29.04
N GLU A 219 -6.45 -38.46 28.57
CA GLU A 219 -5.07 -38.91 28.39
C GLU A 219 -4.34 -38.07 27.33
N ASP A 220 -5.00 -37.70 26.23
CA ASP A 220 -4.43 -36.82 25.20
C ASP A 220 -4.10 -35.43 25.76
N GLU A 221 -4.94 -34.90 26.66
CA GLU A 221 -4.69 -33.63 27.34
C GLU A 221 -3.50 -33.74 28.31
N GLU A 222 -3.43 -34.80 29.12
CA GLU A 222 -2.32 -35.05 30.05
C GLU A 222 -0.97 -35.19 29.30
N GLN A 223 -0.93 -35.99 28.23
CA GLN A 223 0.26 -36.13 27.39
C GLN A 223 0.69 -34.82 26.74
N PHE A 224 -0.27 -33.99 26.32
CA PHE A 224 0.02 -32.69 25.74
C PHE A 224 0.58 -31.70 26.79
N GLN A 225 0.02 -31.70 28.00
CA GLN A 225 0.55 -30.88 29.10
C GLN A 225 1.96 -31.31 29.49
N GLU A 226 2.24 -32.61 29.56
CA GLU A 226 3.58 -33.14 29.80
C GLU A 226 4.56 -32.70 28.70
N HIS A 227 4.18 -32.88 27.43
CA HIS A 227 4.98 -32.43 26.28
C HIS A 227 5.32 -30.94 26.36
N GLN A 228 4.34 -30.10 26.71
CA GLN A 228 4.52 -28.65 26.84
C GLN A 228 5.42 -28.30 28.03
N THR A 229 5.26 -28.99 29.16
CA THR A 229 6.11 -28.85 30.34
C THR A 229 7.57 -29.23 30.03
N MET A 230 7.80 -30.35 29.35
CA MET A 230 9.16 -30.79 28.95
C MET A 230 9.81 -29.79 28.00
N LYS A 231 9.04 -29.25 27.05
CA LYS A 231 9.51 -28.20 26.14
C LYS A 231 9.91 -26.92 26.88
N GLU A 232 9.15 -26.51 27.89
CA GLU A 232 9.51 -25.35 28.72
C GLU A 232 10.77 -25.61 29.54
N LYS A 233 10.87 -26.79 30.18
CA LYS A 233 12.09 -27.22 30.90
C LYS A 233 13.33 -27.21 30.01
N SER A 234 13.26 -27.84 28.83
CA SER A 234 14.38 -27.87 27.88
C SER A 234 14.80 -26.48 27.39
N ARG A 235 13.84 -25.56 27.20
CA ARG A 235 14.13 -24.15 26.85
C ARG A 235 14.80 -23.41 27.99
N GLU A 236 14.38 -23.67 29.22
CA GLU A 236 14.94 -23.07 30.41
C GLU A 236 16.36 -23.57 30.66
N GLU A 237 16.61 -24.88 30.59
CA GLU A 237 17.95 -25.46 30.67
C GLU A 237 18.88 -24.87 29.60
N LYS A 238 18.43 -24.81 28.35
CA LYS A 238 19.18 -24.17 27.26
C LYS A 238 19.49 -22.69 27.54
N ARG A 239 18.58 -21.97 28.21
CA ARG A 239 18.78 -20.57 28.60
C ARG A 239 19.86 -20.47 29.67
N LEU A 240 19.80 -21.33 30.70
CA LEU A 240 20.80 -21.39 31.77
C LEU A 240 22.18 -21.75 31.22
N ASP A 241 22.28 -22.75 30.34
CA ASP A 241 23.53 -23.15 29.69
C ASP A 241 24.10 -22.02 28.83
N LYS A 242 23.24 -21.28 28.12
CA LYS A 242 23.66 -20.11 27.35
C LYS A 242 24.25 -19.02 28.23
N GLU A 243 23.61 -18.69 29.36
CA GLU A 243 24.14 -17.67 30.27
C GLU A 243 25.43 -18.14 30.95
N ARG A 244 25.52 -19.42 31.32
CA ARG A 244 26.76 -20.01 31.84
C ARG A 244 27.90 -19.94 30.83
N ALA A 245 27.64 -20.28 29.56
CA ALA A 245 28.66 -20.26 28.51
C ALA A 245 29.22 -18.86 28.20
N LYS A 246 28.54 -17.78 28.63
CA LYS A 246 29.06 -16.41 28.49
C LYS A 246 30.02 -16.03 29.62
N THR A 247 29.82 -16.58 30.82
CA THR A 247 30.55 -16.19 32.03
C THR A 247 31.69 -17.16 32.35
N ASP A 248 31.47 -18.45 32.14
CA ASP A 248 32.39 -19.54 32.46
C ASP A 248 33.20 -19.95 31.23
N ARG A 249 34.47 -19.55 31.17
CA ARG A 249 35.40 -19.96 30.09
C ARG A 249 35.71 -21.46 30.08
N SER A 250 35.32 -22.20 31.12
CA SER A 250 35.45 -23.66 31.18
C SER A 250 34.30 -24.42 30.53
N PHE A 251 33.21 -23.73 30.20
CA PHE A 251 32.00 -24.33 29.68
C PHE A 251 31.65 -23.76 28.30
N ALA A 252 31.27 -24.65 27.37
CA ALA A 252 30.81 -24.26 26.04
C ALA A 252 29.44 -24.89 25.76
N ALA A 253 28.46 -24.05 25.47
CA ALA A 253 27.14 -24.49 25.02
C ALA A 253 27.03 -24.31 23.51
N VAL A 254 26.90 -25.43 22.78
CA VAL A 254 26.89 -25.45 21.31
C VAL A 254 25.66 -26.20 20.82
N THR A 255 25.01 -25.64 19.80
CA THR A 255 23.93 -26.32 19.08
C THR A 255 24.39 -26.60 17.66
N PHE A 256 24.09 -27.77 17.13
CA PHE A 256 24.45 -28.13 15.76
C PHE A 256 23.30 -28.80 15.02
N ASP A 257 23.30 -28.65 13.70
CA ASP A 257 22.31 -29.23 12.80
C ASP A 257 22.94 -29.53 11.43
N LEU A 258 22.51 -30.66 10.84
CA LEU A 258 22.92 -31.06 9.49
C LEU A 258 21.93 -30.50 8.49
N GLU A 259 22.41 -29.60 7.63
CA GLU A 259 21.55 -28.97 6.63
C GLU A 259 21.04 -29.96 5.58
N ALA A 260 19.99 -29.54 4.86
CA ALA A 260 19.55 -30.27 3.68
C ALA A 260 20.69 -30.38 2.65
N VAL A 261 20.72 -31.50 1.92
CA VAL A 261 21.76 -31.77 0.91
C VAL A 261 21.80 -30.64 -0.11
N LEU A 262 23.00 -30.11 -0.34
CA LEU A 262 23.27 -28.99 -1.24
C LEU A 262 23.74 -29.54 -2.60
N PRO A 263 22.91 -29.47 -3.66
CA PRO A 263 23.33 -29.91 -4.99
C PRO A 263 24.37 -28.93 -5.54
N THR A 264 25.51 -29.46 -5.97
CA THR A 264 26.63 -28.67 -6.50
C THR A 264 27.01 -29.14 -7.92
N PRO A 265 27.08 -28.23 -8.92
CA PRO A 265 26.84 -26.79 -8.85
C PRO A 265 25.34 -26.44 -8.82
N CYS A 266 24.98 -25.35 -8.12
CA CYS A 266 23.62 -24.84 -8.07
C CYS A 266 23.34 -23.96 -9.30
N SER A 267 22.37 -24.33 -10.14
CA SER A 267 22.00 -23.56 -11.33
C SER A 267 20.51 -23.71 -11.64
N MET A 268 19.90 -22.66 -12.19
CA MET A 268 18.48 -22.65 -12.62
C MET A 268 18.31 -23.07 -14.09
N VAL A 269 19.38 -23.54 -14.74
CA VAL A 269 19.35 -24.00 -16.13
C VAL A 269 18.78 -25.42 -16.20
N GLY A 270 17.78 -25.63 -17.07
CA GLY A 270 17.08 -26.91 -17.21
C GLY A 270 17.97 -28.10 -17.56
N ASP A 271 19.12 -27.86 -18.21
CA ASP A 271 20.08 -28.90 -18.59
C ASP A 271 20.76 -29.57 -17.38
N LEU A 272 20.85 -28.89 -16.23
CA LEU A 272 21.35 -29.51 -14.99
C LEU A 272 20.34 -30.48 -14.38
N PHE A 273 19.05 -30.34 -14.69
CA PHE A 273 17.99 -31.20 -14.17
C PHE A 273 18.13 -32.66 -14.66
N TYR A 274 18.84 -32.87 -15.77
CA TYR A 274 19.10 -34.17 -16.37
C TYR A 274 20.51 -34.71 -16.08
N LYS A 275 21.33 -33.98 -15.32
CA LYS A 275 22.69 -34.38 -14.94
C LYS A 275 22.77 -34.67 -13.45
N ARG A 276 23.54 -35.69 -13.06
CA ARG A 276 23.77 -36.01 -11.64
C ARG A 276 24.59 -34.88 -11.01
N CYS A 277 23.98 -34.15 -10.06
CA CYS A 277 24.67 -33.14 -9.25
C CYS A 277 25.46 -33.81 -8.13
N LEU A 278 26.60 -33.21 -7.75
CA LEU A 278 27.36 -33.64 -6.59
C LEU A 278 26.59 -33.26 -5.31
N SER A 279 26.45 -34.21 -4.38
CA SER A 279 25.86 -33.94 -3.07
C SER A 279 26.91 -33.31 -2.16
N THR A 280 26.68 -32.07 -1.74
CA THR A 280 27.48 -31.40 -0.71
C THR A 280 26.68 -31.37 0.59
N TYR A 281 27.35 -31.67 1.70
CA TYR A 281 26.79 -31.69 3.04
C TYR A 281 27.40 -30.55 3.86
N ASN A 282 26.61 -29.99 4.77
CA ASN A 282 27.04 -28.94 5.66
C ASN A 282 26.53 -29.21 7.08
N LEU A 283 27.45 -29.47 8.00
CA LEU A 283 27.15 -29.57 9.43
C LEU A 283 27.49 -28.24 10.10
N SER A 284 26.45 -27.54 10.54
CA SER A 284 26.57 -26.22 11.14
C SER A 284 26.63 -26.34 12.66
N PHE A 285 27.60 -25.68 13.29
CA PHE A 285 27.71 -25.52 14.74
C PHE A 285 27.54 -24.05 15.11
N TYR A 286 26.79 -23.79 16.17
CA TYR A 286 26.57 -22.45 16.68
C TYR A 286 26.86 -22.39 18.19
N SER A 287 27.89 -21.63 18.56
CA SER A 287 28.24 -21.36 19.95
C SER A 287 27.27 -20.35 20.55
N LEU A 288 26.55 -20.75 21.61
CA LEU A 288 25.55 -19.91 22.26
C LEU A 288 26.15 -18.80 23.12
N GLY A 289 27.38 -19.01 23.63
CA GLY A 289 28.13 -18.03 24.41
C GLY A 289 28.74 -16.93 23.54
N ASP A 290 29.50 -17.33 22.52
CA ASP A 290 30.24 -16.40 21.64
C ASP A 290 29.42 -15.89 20.46
N SER A 291 28.25 -16.49 20.22
CA SER A 291 27.39 -16.20 19.05
C SER A 291 28.10 -16.43 17.70
N LYS A 292 29.05 -17.36 17.65
CA LYS A 292 29.83 -17.71 16.45
C LYS A 292 29.31 -18.99 15.80
N GLY A 293 29.14 -18.94 14.48
CA GLY A 293 28.84 -20.10 13.64
C GLY A 293 30.11 -20.72 13.05
N THR A 294 30.18 -22.05 12.95
CA THR A 294 31.22 -22.79 12.23
C THR A 294 30.55 -23.81 11.32
N CYS A 295 30.93 -23.84 10.05
CA CYS A 295 30.38 -24.76 9.05
C CYS A 295 31.43 -25.79 8.67
N TYR A 296 31.07 -27.06 8.73
CA TYR A 296 31.88 -28.17 8.23
C TYR A 296 31.26 -28.66 6.93
N LEU A 297 31.89 -28.34 5.81
CA LEU A 297 31.43 -28.76 4.49
C LEU A 297 32.27 -29.92 3.96
N TRP A 298 31.60 -30.92 3.41
CA TRP A 298 32.22 -32.01 2.66
C TRP A 298 31.24 -32.50 1.59
N ASP A 299 31.76 -33.11 0.53
CA ASP A 299 30.96 -33.68 -0.54
C ASP A 299 30.93 -35.22 -0.46
N GLU A 300 30.04 -35.84 -1.25
CA GLU A 300 29.85 -37.30 -1.28
C GLU A 300 31.10 -38.11 -1.63
N THR A 301 32.17 -37.50 -2.17
CA THR A 301 33.46 -38.20 -2.40
C THR A 301 34.32 -38.28 -1.14
N ASN A 302 34.12 -37.38 -0.20
CA ASN A 302 34.92 -37.25 1.02
C ASN A 302 34.27 -37.93 2.24
N GLY A 303 32.96 -38.14 2.21
CA GLY A 303 32.24 -38.78 3.32
C GLY A 303 30.74 -38.82 3.09
N GLY A 304 30.05 -39.63 3.89
CA GLY A 304 28.60 -39.78 3.84
C GLY A 304 27.87 -38.81 4.77
N ARG A 305 26.65 -39.18 5.16
CA ARG A 305 25.89 -38.54 6.25
C ARG A 305 25.75 -39.46 7.46
N GLY A 306 26.66 -40.43 7.58
CA GLY A 306 26.61 -41.43 8.63
C GLY A 306 26.98 -40.85 9.98
N SER A 307 26.69 -41.60 11.04
CA SER A 307 27.09 -41.23 12.40
C SER A 307 28.60 -41.02 12.54
N SER A 308 29.43 -41.78 11.80
CA SER A 308 30.89 -41.63 11.79
C SER A 308 31.36 -40.31 11.17
N ASP A 309 30.74 -39.86 10.08
CA ASP A 309 31.07 -38.58 9.43
C ASP A 309 30.71 -37.40 10.35
N ILE A 310 29.51 -37.47 10.95
CA ILE A 310 29.03 -36.47 11.93
C ILE A 310 29.92 -36.48 13.17
N GLY A 311 30.25 -37.66 13.70
CA GLY A 311 31.14 -37.82 14.86
C GLY A 311 32.53 -37.24 14.63
N SER A 312 33.08 -37.42 13.42
CA SER A 312 34.36 -36.81 13.03
C SER A 312 34.29 -35.29 13.06
N CYS A 313 33.21 -34.70 12.52
CA CYS A 313 33.00 -33.25 12.56
C CYS A 313 32.83 -32.72 14.00
N ILE A 314 32.09 -33.46 14.85
CA ILE A 314 31.94 -33.11 16.27
C ILE A 314 33.30 -33.13 16.98
N LEU A 315 34.11 -34.17 16.76
CA LEU A 315 35.44 -34.28 17.35
C LEU A 315 36.35 -33.14 16.89
N MET A 316 36.34 -32.82 15.59
CA MET A 316 37.06 -31.68 15.04
C MET A 316 36.61 -30.36 15.68
N HIS A 317 35.31 -30.19 15.93
CA HIS A 317 34.78 -29.01 16.58
C HIS A 317 35.23 -28.89 18.04
N ILE A 318 35.15 -29.99 18.81
CA ILE A 318 35.60 -30.04 20.20
C ILE A 318 37.09 -29.71 20.29
N ASN A 319 37.93 -30.31 19.44
CA ASN A 319 39.36 -30.03 19.41
C ASN A 319 39.65 -28.56 19.06
N SER A 320 38.92 -27.98 18.10
CA SER A 320 39.06 -26.55 17.75
C SER A 320 38.72 -25.62 18.90
N ILE A 321 37.71 -25.96 19.70
CA ILE A 321 37.36 -25.20 20.91
C ILE A 321 38.46 -25.33 21.97
N ALA A 322 38.99 -26.55 22.16
CA ALA A 322 40.06 -26.81 23.12
C ALA A 322 41.35 -26.04 22.76
N GLU A 323 41.79 -26.09 21.50
CA GLU A 323 43.02 -25.42 21.04
C GLU A 323 42.97 -23.89 21.17
N LYS A 324 41.82 -23.26 20.91
CA LYS A 324 41.63 -21.81 21.10
C LYS A 324 41.84 -21.36 22.55
N LYS A 325 41.65 -22.27 23.51
CA LYS A 325 41.77 -21.98 24.93
C LYS A 325 43.22 -21.99 25.44
N TYR A 326 44.14 -22.65 24.74
CA TYR A 326 45.57 -22.75 25.10
C TYR A 326 46.47 -21.72 24.38
N ARG A 327 45.91 -20.87 23.52
CA ARG A 327 46.65 -19.82 22.78
C ARG A 327 46.47 -18.40 23.38
N CYS A 328 46.07 -18.28 24.65
CA CYS A 328 46.06 -17.02 25.38
C CYS A 328 47.26 -16.93 26.33
#